data_AF-A0A9X2IB28-F1
#
_entry.id   AF-A0A9X2IB28-F1
#
_cell.length_a   1.000
_cell.length_b   1.000
_cell.length_c   1.000
_cell.angle_alpha   90.00
_cell.angle_beta   90.00
_cell.angle_gamma   90.00
#
_symmetry.space_group_name_H-M   'P 1'
#
loop_
_entity.id
_entity.type
_entity.pdbx_description
1 polymer ?
#
loop_
_entity_poly.entity_id
_entity_poly.type
_entity_poly.pdbx_seq_one_letter_code
_entity_poly.pdbx_strand_id
1 'polypeptide(L)'
;MDLMDCITKSIEITKSIEIFSHIATILAALFAIYGINSWKKQFDFKNNYCLRKEIFRSTFSLENSIRDFRIYLAISEEEGWPAIKMSYEARYNRIHEAFANLEFQLAEASHFENMDFSTPLKKLKDANAQLIFHAHNFINSTGSIDERMQNKETACWESDDDRFSQRIKNALEEIKNISRGSQNERI
;
A
#
# COMPACT_ATOMS: atom_id res chain seq x y z
N MET A 1 63.38 47.84 7.25
CA MET A 1 62.03 47.32 7.53
C MET A 1 62.01 47.07 9.03
N ASP A 2 61.20 47.83 9.75
CA ASP A 2 61.29 47.91 11.21
C ASP A 2 60.74 46.63 11.87
N LEU A 3 61.35 46.18 12.96
CA LEU A 3 60.95 44.93 13.64
C LEU A 3 59.48 45.01 14.09
N MET A 4 59.05 46.21 14.51
CA MET A 4 57.68 46.51 14.96
C MET A 4 56.65 46.42 13.83
N ASP A 5 57.00 46.79 12.59
CA ASP A 5 56.12 46.62 11.42
C ASP A 5 55.90 45.15 11.10
N CYS A 6 56.94 44.32 11.28
CA CYS A 6 56.86 42.89 11.04
C CYS A 6 55.94 42.19 12.05
N ILE A 7 56.02 42.58 13.33
CA ILE A 7 55.16 42.04 14.40
C ILE A 7 53.71 42.49 14.23
N THR A 8 53.46 43.73 13.81
CA THR A 8 52.10 44.24 13.64
C THR A 8 51.38 43.53 12.48
N LYS A 9 52.09 43.31 11.36
CA LYS A 9 51.57 42.54 10.22
C LYS A 9 51.27 41.08 10.55
N SER A 10 52.12 40.41 11.34
CA SER A 10 51.87 39.01 11.71
C SER A 10 50.62 38.88 12.58
N ILE A 11 50.40 39.81 13.52
CA ILE A 11 49.20 39.86 14.36
C ILE A 11 47.92 40.11 13.52
N GLU A 12 47.97 41.00 12.52
CA GLU A 12 46.84 41.25 11.62
C GLU A 12 46.48 40.04 10.75
N ILE A 13 47.48 39.30 10.28
CA ILE A 13 47.28 38.06 9.52
C ILE A 13 46.61 37.00 10.41
N THR A 14 47.07 36.80 11.64
CA THR A 14 46.49 35.82 12.57
C THR A 14 45.03 36.14 12.88
N LYS A 15 44.69 37.40 13.18
CA LYS A 15 43.30 37.82 13.42
C LYS A 15 42.40 37.58 12.20
N SER A 16 42.92 37.84 11.01
CA SER A 16 42.18 37.60 9.77
C SER A 16 41.88 36.10 9.57
N ILE A 17 42.86 35.24 9.82
CA ILE A 17 42.69 33.77 9.76
C ILE A 17 41.64 33.29 10.76
N GLU A 18 41.65 33.81 12.00
CA GLU A 18 40.66 33.47 13.01
C GLU A 18 39.24 33.84 12.55
N ILE A 19 39.05 35.06 12.02
CA ILE A 19 37.74 35.49 11.50
C ILE A 19 37.25 34.57 10.37
N PHE A 20 38.12 34.25 9.40
CA PHE A 20 37.75 33.33 8.32
C PHE A 20 37.41 31.93 8.83
N SER A 21 38.14 31.43 9.83
CA SER A 21 37.85 30.14 10.47
C SER A 21 36.47 30.12 11.11
N HIS A 22 36.09 31.17 11.85
CA HIS A 22 34.75 31.27 12.47
C HIS A 22 33.64 31.31 11.40
N ILE A 23 33.84 32.08 10.33
CA ILE A 23 32.89 32.13 9.20
C ILE A 23 32.74 30.74 8.56
N ALA A 24 33.85 30.05 8.30
CA ALA A 24 33.84 28.71 7.73
C ALA A 24 33.10 27.70 8.63
N THR A 25 33.29 27.76 9.96
CA THR A 25 32.57 26.92 10.91
C THR A 25 31.07 27.19 10.91
N ILE A 26 30.65 28.46 10.87
CA ILE A 26 29.22 28.82 10.80
C ILE A 26 28.60 28.30 9.49
N LEU A 27 29.29 28.50 8.35
CA LEU A 27 28.82 27.99 7.06
C LEU A 27 28.72 26.47 7.06
N ALA A 28 29.72 25.77 7.59
CA ALA A 28 29.69 24.32 7.71
C ALA A 28 28.50 23.84 8.58
N ALA A 29 28.20 24.53 9.68
CA ALA A 29 27.05 24.22 10.52
C ALA A 29 25.72 24.43 9.77
N LEU A 30 25.59 25.52 9.01
CA LEU A 30 24.41 25.77 8.18
C LEU A 30 24.22 24.71 7.09
N PHE A 31 25.30 24.32 6.40
CA PHE A 31 25.25 23.24 5.41
C PHE A 31 24.90 21.89 6.05
N ALA A 32 25.39 21.60 7.25
CA ALA A 32 25.03 20.38 7.98
C ALA A 32 23.53 20.35 8.32
N ILE A 33 22.98 21.45 8.84
CA ILE A 33 21.54 21.57 9.15
C ILE A 33 20.71 21.41 7.86
N TYR A 34 21.11 22.08 6.78
CA TYR A 34 20.43 21.97 5.50
C TYR A 34 20.49 20.54 4.92
N GLY A 35 21.65 19.88 5.03
CA GLY A 35 21.86 18.50 4.62
C GLY A 35 20.95 17.53 5.37
N ILE A 36 20.87 17.65 6.70
CA ILE A 36 19.98 16.83 7.54
C ILE A 36 18.52 17.02 7.15
N ASN A 37 18.07 18.26 6.97
CA ASN A 37 16.70 18.57 6.57
C ASN A 37 16.37 18.03 5.17
N SER A 38 17.30 18.15 4.22
CA SER A 38 17.16 17.61 2.87
C SER A 38 17.08 16.09 2.89
N TRP A 39 17.94 15.42 3.65
CA TRP A 39 17.91 13.97 3.83
C TRP A 39 16.59 13.51 4.43
N LYS A 40 16.13 14.15 5.51
CA LYS A 40 14.84 13.81 6.13
C LYS A 40 13.70 13.87 5.11
N LYS A 41 13.63 14.95 4.31
CA LYS A 41 12.63 15.08 3.24
C LYS A 41 12.73 13.97 2.20
N GLN A 42 13.93 13.59 1.78
CA GLN A 42 14.14 12.51 0.81
C GLN A 42 13.75 11.14 1.37
N PHE A 43 14.07 10.88 2.65
CA PHE A 43 13.66 9.66 3.34
C PHE A 43 12.14 9.57 3.45
N ASP A 44 11.49 10.64 3.89
CA ASP A 44 10.03 10.70 4.00
C ASP A 44 9.36 10.47 2.63
N PHE A 45 9.87 11.11 1.57
CA PHE A 45 9.36 10.92 0.21
C PHE A 45 9.52 9.47 -0.27
N LYS A 46 10.69 8.88 -0.07
CA LYS A 46 10.97 7.50 -0.47
C LYS A 46 10.09 6.51 0.29
N ASN A 47 9.90 6.72 1.60
CA ASN A 47 9.09 5.84 2.42
C ASN A 47 7.62 5.88 1.98
N ASN A 48 7.06 7.08 1.80
CA ASN A 48 5.68 7.28 1.35
C ASN A 48 5.46 6.70 -0.06
N TYR A 49 6.42 6.85 -0.96
CA TYR A 49 6.35 6.25 -2.30
C TYR A 49 6.34 4.71 -2.23
N CYS A 50 7.21 4.12 -1.41
CA CYS A 50 7.23 2.67 -1.21
C CYS A 50 5.90 2.17 -0.63
N LEU A 51 5.38 2.83 0.40
CA LEU A 51 4.11 2.46 1.05
C LEU A 51 2.94 2.47 0.05
N ARG A 52 2.81 3.54 -0.73
CA ARG A 52 1.78 3.63 -1.77
C ARG A 52 1.93 2.55 -2.83
N LYS A 53 3.16 2.29 -3.27
CA LYS A 53 3.44 1.21 -4.24
C LYS A 53 3.01 -0.15 -3.70
N GLU A 54 3.24 -0.43 -2.42
CA GLU A 54 2.81 -1.67 -1.78
C GLU A 54 1.29 -1.75 -1.60
N ILE A 55 0.61 -0.64 -1.30
CA ILE A 55 -0.86 -0.57 -1.34
C ILE A 55 -1.37 -0.92 -2.75
N PHE A 56 -0.82 -0.29 -3.79
CA PHE A 56 -1.20 -0.58 -5.19
C PHE A 56 -1.00 -2.06 -5.54
N ARG A 57 0.15 -2.64 -5.18
CA ARG A 57 0.43 -4.07 -5.39
C ARG A 57 -0.56 -4.96 -4.65
N SER A 58 -0.86 -4.63 -3.39
CA SER A 58 -1.77 -5.40 -2.54
C SER A 58 -3.21 -5.33 -3.07
N THR A 59 -3.67 -4.16 -3.54
CA THR A 59 -5.00 -4.05 -4.17
C THR A 59 -5.12 -4.93 -5.41
N PHE A 60 -4.10 -4.96 -6.28
CA PHE A 60 -4.10 -5.81 -7.48
C PHE A 60 -4.01 -7.30 -7.13
N SER A 61 -3.22 -7.65 -6.12
CA SER A 61 -3.11 -9.03 -5.62
C SER A 61 -4.45 -9.53 -5.07
N LEU A 62 -5.16 -8.70 -4.30
CA LEU A 62 -6.48 -9.04 -3.79
C LEU A 62 -7.52 -9.20 -4.91
N GLU A 63 -7.54 -8.27 -5.88
CA GLU A 63 -8.43 -8.34 -7.04
C GLU A 63 -8.25 -9.65 -7.82
N ASN A 64 -7.00 -10.00 -8.14
CA ASN A 64 -6.69 -11.24 -8.85
C ASN A 64 -7.06 -12.48 -8.03
N SER A 65 -6.82 -12.47 -6.72
CA SER A 65 -7.16 -13.60 -5.85
C SER A 65 -8.66 -13.87 -5.80
N ILE A 66 -9.47 -12.80 -5.75
CA ILE A 66 -10.93 -12.91 -5.79
C ILE A 66 -11.41 -13.40 -7.15
N ARG A 67 -10.85 -12.87 -8.25
CA ARG A 67 -11.19 -13.32 -9.60
C ARG A 67 -10.86 -14.79 -9.79
N ASP A 68 -9.65 -15.21 -9.42
CA ASP A 68 -9.18 -16.59 -9.56
C ASP A 68 -10.03 -17.57 -8.73
N PHE A 69 -10.46 -17.17 -7.54
CA PHE A 69 -11.37 -17.96 -6.71
C PHE A 69 -12.72 -18.17 -7.37
N ARG A 70 -13.32 -17.10 -7.91
CA ARG A 70 -14.62 -17.14 -8.57
C ARG A 70 -14.63 -17.86 -9.91
N ILE A 71 -13.53 -17.81 -10.69
CA ILE A 71 -13.39 -18.57 -11.95
C ILE A 71 -13.45 -20.08 -11.69
N TYR A 72 -12.75 -20.57 -10.67
CA TYR A 72 -12.67 -22.02 -10.42
C TYR A 72 -13.99 -22.63 -9.97
N LEU A 73 -14.77 -21.89 -9.18
CA LEU A 73 -16.12 -22.30 -8.79
C LEU A 73 -17.04 -22.52 -9.99
N ALA A 74 -16.80 -21.84 -11.12
CA ALA A 74 -17.55 -22.03 -12.35
C ALA A 74 -17.15 -23.30 -13.13
N ILE A 75 -15.92 -23.81 -12.97
CA ILE A 75 -15.36 -24.92 -13.78
C ILE A 75 -15.57 -26.29 -13.10
N SER A 76 -15.83 -26.32 -11.80
CA SER A 76 -15.74 -27.52 -10.95
C SER A 76 -16.76 -28.66 -11.20
N GLU A 77 -17.49 -28.69 -12.31
CA GLU A 77 -18.45 -29.77 -12.60
C GLU A 77 -17.78 -31.09 -13.05
N GLU A 78 -16.53 -31.05 -13.55
CA GLU A 78 -15.84 -32.22 -14.11
C GLU A 78 -14.86 -32.92 -13.15
N GLU A 79 -14.39 -32.24 -12.09
CA GLU A 79 -13.41 -32.78 -11.14
C GLU A 79 -14.11 -33.47 -9.95
N GLY A 80 -13.57 -34.59 -9.46
CA GLY A 80 -14.12 -35.27 -8.28
C GLY A 80 -14.13 -34.37 -7.03
N TRP A 81 -15.19 -34.47 -6.22
CA TRP A 81 -15.44 -33.62 -5.06
C TRP A 81 -14.24 -33.36 -4.10
N PRO A 82 -13.38 -34.35 -3.80
CA PRO A 82 -12.21 -34.12 -2.93
C PRO A 82 -11.19 -33.14 -3.52
N ALA A 83 -10.98 -33.14 -4.85
CA ALA A 83 -10.04 -32.25 -5.52
C ALA A 83 -10.53 -30.79 -5.49
N ILE A 84 -11.84 -30.59 -5.67
CA ILE A 84 -12.50 -29.28 -5.60
C ILE A 84 -12.30 -28.66 -4.21
N LYS A 85 -12.52 -29.44 -3.15
CA LYS A 85 -12.38 -28.97 -1.77
C LYS A 85 -10.95 -28.53 -1.44
N MET A 86 -9.94 -29.30 -1.88
CA MET A 86 -8.53 -28.96 -1.65
C MET A 86 -8.12 -27.69 -2.43
N SER A 87 -8.54 -27.56 -3.69
CA SER A 87 -8.31 -26.36 -4.50
C SER A 87 -8.99 -25.12 -3.91
N TYR A 88 -10.20 -25.30 -3.37
CA TYR A 88 -10.93 -24.24 -2.68
C TYR A 88 -10.17 -23.72 -1.46
N GLU A 89 -9.74 -24.60 -0.56
CA GLU A 89 -9.02 -24.21 0.66
C GLU A 89 -7.74 -23.43 0.32
N ALA A 90 -6.98 -23.87 -0.68
CA ALA A 90 -5.80 -23.17 -1.15
C ALA A 90 -6.11 -21.76 -1.69
N ARG A 91 -7.19 -21.60 -2.46
CA ARG A 91 -7.61 -20.31 -3.02
C ARG A 91 -8.17 -19.37 -1.95
N TYR A 92 -8.91 -19.92 -0.99
CA TYR A 92 -9.40 -19.18 0.17
C TYR A 92 -8.23 -18.59 0.98
N ASN A 93 -7.20 -19.40 1.24
CA ASN A 93 -6.00 -18.93 1.94
C ASN A 93 -5.31 -17.79 1.17
N ARG A 94 -5.23 -17.87 -0.16
CA ARG A 94 -4.67 -16.78 -0.98
C ARG A 94 -5.46 -15.47 -0.87
N ILE A 95 -6.80 -15.53 -0.89
CA ILE A 95 -7.62 -14.33 -0.64
C ILE A 95 -7.35 -13.79 0.76
N HIS A 96 -7.32 -14.66 1.77
CA HIS A 96 -7.10 -14.26 3.16
C HIS A 96 -5.74 -13.58 3.35
N GLU A 97 -4.68 -14.15 2.79
CA GLU A 97 -3.33 -13.56 2.80
C GLU A 97 -3.29 -12.22 2.06
N ALA A 98 -3.88 -12.14 0.85
CA ALA A 98 -3.94 -10.89 0.09
C ALA A 98 -4.72 -9.79 0.83
N PHE A 99 -5.79 -10.17 1.53
CA PHE A 99 -6.59 -9.26 2.34
C PHE A 99 -5.81 -8.77 3.56
N ALA A 100 -5.19 -9.67 4.32
CA ALA A 100 -4.37 -9.34 5.48
C ALA A 100 -3.20 -8.43 5.11
N ASN A 101 -2.54 -8.68 3.97
CA ASN A 101 -1.49 -7.83 3.44
C ASN A 101 -2.03 -6.43 3.14
N LEU A 102 -3.16 -6.31 2.44
CA LEU A 102 -3.77 -5.02 2.16
C LEU A 102 -4.12 -4.28 3.47
N GLU A 103 -4.77 -4.95 4.43
CA GLU A 103 -5.11 -4.37 5.73
C GLU A 103 -3.89 -3.83 6.47
N PHE A 104 -2.80 -4.59 6.49
CA PHE A 104 -1.55 -4.16 7.10
C PHE A 104 -1.02 -2.88 6.44
N GLN A 105 -0.96 -2.85 5.10
CA GLN A 105 -0.48 -1.68 4.36
C GLN A 105 -1.37 -0.44 4.58
N LEU A 106 -2.70 -0.63 4.65
CA LEU A 106 -3.64 0.46 4.93
C LEU A 106 -3.53 0.98 6.37
N ALA A 107 -3.31 0.10 7.34
CA ALA A 107 -3.08 0.50 8.73
C ALA A 107 -1.78 1.29 8.86
N GLU A 108 -0.72 0.85 8.19
CA GLU A 108 0.56 1.55 8.13
C GLU A 108 0.40 2.96 7.51
N ALA A 109 -0.30 3.08 6.39
CA ALA A 109 -0.57 4.37 5.76
C ALA A 109 -1.51 5.27 6.56
N SER A 110 -2.48 4.71 7.29
CA SER A 110 -3.32 5.48 8.20
C SER A 110 -2.50 6.08 9.34
N HIS A 111 -1.51 5.33 9.85
CA HIS A 111 -0.64 5.78 10.92
C HIS A 111 0.39 6.83 10.46
N PHE A 112 1.06 6.59 9.33
CA PHE A 112 2.16 7.45 8.88
C PHE A 112 1.73 8.64 8.01
N GLU A 113 0.64 8.51 7.24
CA GLU A 113 0.20 9.53 6.29
C GLU A 113 -1.14 10.19 6.64
N ASN A 114 -1.75 9.84 7.79
CA ASN A 114 -3.08 10.32 8.21
C ASN A 114 -4.18 10.09 7.16
N MET A 115 -4.06 9.02 6.38
CA MET A 115 -5.06 8.64 5.38
C MET A 115 -6.23 7.89 6.03
N ASP A 116 -7.46 8.16 5.61
CA ASP A 116 -8.64 7.43 6.07
C ASP A 116 -9.10 6.40 5.03
N PHE A 117 -8.90 5.12 5.34
CA PHE A 117 -9.36 4.00 4.53
C PHE A 117 -10.55 3.25 5.14
N SER A 118 -11.12 3.73 6.25
CA SER A 118 -12.14 3.02 7.02
C SER A 118 -13.36 2.62 6.18
N THR A 119 -13.83 3.55 5.34
CA THR A 119 -15.00 3.35 4.47
C THR A 119 -14.76 2.31 3.36
N PRO A 120 -13.75 2.46 2.48
CA PRO A 120 -13.53 1.47 1.43
C PRO A 120 -13.08 0.11 1.98
N LEU A 121 -12.32 0.08 3.09
CA LEU A 121 -11.95 -1.17 3.74
C LEU A 121 -13.18 -1.93 4.26
N LYS A 122 -14.15 -1.22 4.86
CA LYS A 122 -15.42 -1.83 5.29
C LYS A 122 -16.17 -2.46 4.11
N LYS A 123 -16.29 -1.75 2.98
CA LYS A 123 -16.92 -2.28 1.75
C LYS A 123 -16.26 -3.58 1.28
N LEU A 124 -14.92 -3.65 1.33
CA LEU A 124 -14.17 -4.85 0.99
C LEU A 124 -14.40 -5.99 1.98
N LYS A 125 -14.45 -5.72 3.28
CA LYS A 125 -14.77 -6.74 4.30
C LYS A 125 -16.15 -7.32 4.09
N ASP A 126 -17.14 -6.47 3.82
CA ASP A 126 -18.52 -6.89 3.57
C ASP A 126 -18.60 -7.75 2.29
N ALA A 127 -17.89 -7.36 1.22
CA ALA A 127 -17.82 -8.14 -0.01
C ALA A 127 -17.12 -9.49 0.20
N ASN A 128 -16.01 -9.52 0.94
CA ASN A 128 -15.29 -10.74 1.27
C ASN A 128 -16.15 -11.69 2.11
N ALA A 129 -16.86 -11.17 3.12
CA ALA A 129 -17.79 -11.95 3.94
C ALA A 129 -18.89 -12.58 3.09
N GLN A 130 -19.46 -11.83 2.15
CA GLN A 130 -20.45 -12.35 1.19
C GLN A 130 -19.85 -13.47 0.33
N LEU A 131 -18.67 -13.25 -0.26
CA LEU A 131 -17.98 -14.26 -1.08
C LEU A 131 -17.75 -15.56 -0.31
N ILE A 132 -17.22 -15.46 0.91
CA ILE A 132 -16.93 -16.62 1.77
C ILE A 132 -18.21 -17.34 2.14
N PHE A 133 -19.26 -16.61 2.52
CA PHE A 133 -20.57 -17.20 2.85
C PHE A 133 -21.15 -17.97 1.65
N HIS A 134 -21.16 -17.35 0.47
CA HIS A 134 -21.69 -17.99 -0.74
C HIS A 134 -20.86 -19.19 -1.16
N ALA A 135 -19.53 -19.12 -1.04
CA ALA A 135 -18.67 -20.22 -1.43
C ALA A 135 -18.72 -21.39 -0.43
N HIS A 136 -18.84 -21.09 0.88
CA HIS A 136 -19.12 -22.10 1.90
C HIS A 136 -20.46 -22.81 1.63
N ASN A 137 -21.50 -22.06 1.27
CA ASN A 137 -22.79 -22.66 0.91
C ASN A 137 -22.71 -23.46 -0.38
N PHE A 138 -22.00 -22.97 -1.39
CA PHE A 138 -21.78 -23.70 -2.65
C PHE A 138 -21.14 -25.07 -2.38
N ILE A 139 -20.09 -25.09 -1.55
CA ILE A 139 -19.39 -26.32 -1.20
C ILE A 139 -20.26 -27.23 -0.34
N ASN A 140 -20.84 -26.71 0.74
CA ASN A 140 -21.53 -27.57 1.69
C ASN A 140 -22.99 -27.87 1.32
N SER A 141 -23.51 -27.31 0.22
CA SER A 141 -24.85 -27.60 -0.25
C SER A 141 -25.00 -29.07 -0.66
N THR A 142 -25.96 -29.77 -0.06
CA THR A 142 -26.37 -31.12 -0.45
C THR A 142 -27.53 -31.12 -1.46
N GLY A 143 -28.01 -29.93 -1.85
CA GLY A 143 -29.12 -29.72 -2.78
C GLY A 143 -28.76 -29.92 -4.25
N SER A 144 -29.77 -29.95 -5.11
CA SER A 144 -29.59 -30.09 -6.57
C SER A 144 -28.81 -28.90 -7.15
N ILE A 145 -28.22 -29.09 -8.34
CA ILE A 145 -27.47 -28.04 -9.06
C ILE A 145 -28.29 -26.74 -9.22
N ASP A 146 -29.61 -26.84 -9.33
CA ASP A 146 -30.51 -25.68 -9.45
C ASP A 146 -30.59 -24.82 -8.17
N GLU A 147 -30.53 -25.42 -6.97
CA GLU A 147 -30.45 -24.68 -5.70
C GLU A 147 -29.06 -24.01 -5.54
N ARG A 148 -28.02 -24.59 -6.15
CA ARG A 148 -26.66 -24.03 -6.18
C ARG A 148 -26.57 -22.83 -7.14
N MET A 149 -27.35 -22.84 -8.23
CA MET A 149 -27.34 -21.83 -9.29
C MET A 149 -28.02 -20.50 -8.90
N GLN A 150 -28.93 -20.46 -7.92
CA GLN A 150 -29.52 -19.20 -7.43
C GLN A 150 -28.52 -18.23 -6.79
N ASN A 151 -27.32 -18.70 -6.41
CA ASN A 151 -26.26 -17.91 -5.78
C ASN A 151 -25.04 -17.65 -6.70
N LYS A 152 -25.17 -17.94 -8.00
CA LYS A 152 -24.07 -17.97 -8.97
C LYS A 152 -23.38 -16.62 -9.16
N GLU A 153 -24.11 -15.51 -9.12
CA GLU A 153 -23.54 -14.17 -9.37
C GLU A 153 -22.39 -13.80 -8.42
N THR A 154 -22.46 -14.21 -7.15
CA THR A 154 -21.41 -13.87 -6.17
C THR A 154 -20.29 -14.91 -6.14
N ALA A 155 -20.63 -16.19 -6.27
CA ALA A 155 -19.66 -17.28 -6.17
C ALA A 155 -18.88 -17.51 -7.49
N CYS A 156 -19.52 -17.30 -8.63
CA CYS A 156 -18.95 -17.59 -9.94
C CYS A 156 -18.66 -16.28 -10.68
N TRP A 157 -17.52 -16.26 -11.38
CA TRP A 157 -17.14 -15.14 -12.21
C TRP A 157 -17.81 -15.28 -13.57
N GLU A 158 -18.73 -14.38 -13.91
CA GLU A 158 -19.38 -14.38 -15.24
C GLU A 158 -18.78 -13.32 -16.16
N SER A 159 -18.50 -12.12 -15.64
CA SER A 159 -17.87 -11.04 -16.40
C SER A 159 -17.26 -9.97 -15.48
N ASP A 160 -16.42 -9.12 -16.04
CA ASP A 160 -15.88 -7.94 -15.37
C ASP A 160 -16.95 -6.92 -14.93
N ASP A 161 -18.17 -7.03 -15.47
CA ASP A 161 -19.27 -6.09 -15.29
C ASP A 161 -20.33 -6.56 -14.31
N ASP A 162 -20.15 -7.73 -13.68
CA ASP A 162 -21.09 -8.19 -12.68
C ASP A 162 -21.10 -7.26 -11.45
N ARG A 163 -22.27 -7.15 -10.81
CA ARG A 163 -22.51 -6.21 -9.71
C ARG A 163 -21.53 -6.41 -8.54
N PHE A 164 -21.13 -7.65 -8.28
CA PHE A 164 -20.21 -7.97 -7.19
C PHE A 164 -18.77 -7.55 -7.54
N SER A 165 -18.30 -7.86 -8.74
CA SER A 165 -17.02 -7.39 -9.29
C SER A 165 -16.91 -5.87 -9.26
N GLN A 166 -17.95 -5.17 -9.71
CA GLN A 166 -17.98 -3.71 -9.72
C GLN A 166 -17.89 -3.12 -8.30
N ARG A 167 -18.55 -3.74 -7.30
CA ARG A 167 -18.44 -3.31 -5.90
C ARG A 167 -17.01 -3.42 -5.38
N ILE A 168 -16.32 -4.52 -5.68
CA ILE A 168 -14.91 -4.71 -5.27
C ILE A 168 -14.02 -3.71 -6.00
N LYS A 169 -14.15 -3.60 -7.33
CA LYS A 169 -13.37 -2.65 -8.15
C LYS A 169 -13.53 -1.23 -7.65
N ASN A 170 -14.75 -0.79 -7.37
CA ASN A 170 -15.01 0.55 -6.85
C ASN A 170 -14.35 0.76 -5.48
N ALA A 171 -14.43 -0.21 -4.57
CA ALA A 171 -13.78 -0.10 -3.26
C ALA A 171 -12.24 -0.08 -3.36
N LEU A 172 -11.66 -0.88 -4.26
CA LEU A 172 -10.21 -0.86 -4.53
C LEU A 172 -9.77 0.43 -5.21
N GLU A 173 -10.58 1.00 -6.11
CA GLU A 173 -10.28 2.26 -6.77
C GLU A 173 -10.38 3.44 -5.80
N GLU A 174 -11.33 3.41 -4.85
CA GLU A 174 -11.38 4.35 -3.72
C GLU A 174 -10.06 4.33 -2.92
N ILE A 175 -9.55 3.14 -2.58
CA ILE A 175 -8.24 2.99 -1.91
C ILE A 175 -7.10 3.56 -2.76
N LYS A 176 -7.06 3.23 -4.06
CA LYS A 176 -6.03 3.74 -4.97
C LYS A 176 -6.10 5.27 -5.08
N ASN A 177 -7.29 5.86 -5.10
CA ASN A 177 -7.48 7.30 -5.18
C ASN A 177 -7.06 8.02 -3.90
N ILE A 178 -7.41 7.51 -2.72
CA ILE A 178 -6.91 8.03 -1.44
C ILE A 178 -5.36 7.97 -1.42
N SER A 179 -4.81 6.84 -1.87
CA SER A 179 -3.35 6.65 -1.97
C SER A 179 -2.66 7.55 -2.99
N ARG A 180 -3.39 8.11 -3.97
CA ARG A 180 -2.88 9.12 -4.94
C ARG A 180 -3.02 10.54 -4.41
N GLY A 181 -4.16 10.86 -3.77
CA GLY A 181 -4.64 12.22 -3.47
C GLY A 181 -3.72 13.08 -2.61
N SER A 182 -2.86 12.50 -1.77
CA SER A 182 -1.91 13.30 -0.97
C SER A 182 -0.79 13.99 -1.78
N GLN A 183 -0.66 13.77 -3.10
CA GLN A 183 0.31 14.51 -3.93
C GLN A 183 -0.14 15.92 -4.32
N ASN A 184 -1.45 16.21 -4.34
CA ASN A 184 -1.97 17.49 -4.84
C ASN A 184 -1.98 18.63 -3.80
N GLU A 185 -1.79 18.33 -2.51
CA GLU A 185 -1.79 19.35 -1.45
C GLU A 185 -0.39 19.83 -1.04
N ARG A 186 0.68 19.38 -1.72
CA ARG A 186 2.08 19.71 -1.37
C ARG A 186 2.87 20.44 -2.47
N ILE A 187 2.18 21.06 -3.44
CA ILE A 187 2.79 21.97 -4.43
C ILE A 187 2.52 23.42 -4.01
#